data_AF-A0A932XZ49-F1
#
_entry.id   AF-A0A932XZ49-F1
#
_cell.length_a   1.000
_cell.length_b   1.000
_cell.length_c   1.000
_cell.angle_alpha   90.00
_cell.angle_beta   90.00
_cell.angle_gamma   90.00
#
_symmetry.space_group_name_H-M   'P 1'
#
loop_
_entity.id
_entity.type
_entity.pdbx_description
1 polymer ?
#
loop_
_entity_poly.entity_id
_entity_poly.type
_entity_poly.pdbx_seq_one_letter_code
_entity_poly.pdbx_strand_id
1 'polypeptide(L)'
;MEEQKTSKTIRPTKKQKELLSFIEEFITANGYSPSYREIMKGLQYTSVATVALHVNNLVKRGHLQKRNRSARSLEVVKPQILAEAKVIPKQLKDSEEKWLVEKVEMYFKEAEIAPGVLDNDLDQLYVLIGALKVLGATGAANAFAARLSQLKKKQTSNQYLA
;
A
#
# COMPACT_ATOMS: atom_id res chain seq x y z
N MET A 1 21.62 15.45 16.86
CA MET A 1 21.28 16.03 15.55
C MET A 1 21.81 15.08 14.47
N GLU A 2 20.95 14.26 13.87
CA GLU A 2 21.28 13.56 12.64
C GLU A 2 20.16 13.83 11.64
N GLU A 3 20.55 14.48 10.56
CA GLU A 3 19.70 15.10 9.56
C GLU A 3 19.19 14.03 8.60
N GLN A 4 17.90 13.68 8.72
CA GLN A 4 17.23 12.76 7.80
C GLN A 4 17.03 13.47 6.45
N LYS A 5 18.01 13.36 5.54
CA LYS A 5 17.85 13.75 4.14
C LYS A 5 16.88 12.80 3.46
N THR A 6 15.64 13.23 3.27
CA THR A 6 14.66 12.62 2.38
C THR A 6 15.15 12.74 0.93
N SER A 7 15.96 11.77 0.47
CA SER A 7 16.42 11.74 -0.92
C SER A 7 15.32 11.20 -1.83
N LYS A 8 14.74 12.08 -2.65
CA LYS A 8 13.86 11.72 -3.78
C LYS A 8 14.59 10.70 -4.68
N THR A 9 14.11 9.45 -4.72
CA THR A 9 14.75 8.37 -5.50
C THR A 9 14.60 8.62 -7.01
N ILE A 10 15.70 8.95 -7.69
CA ILE A 10 15.71 9.27 -9.14
C ILE A 10 15.88 7.98 -9.96
N ARG A 11 14.97 7.65 -10.88
CA ARG A 11 15.03 6.43 -11.71
C ARG A 11 16.45 6.12 -12.27
N PRO A 12 17.02 4.94 -12.00
CA PRO A 12 18.39 4.62 -12.41
C PRO A 12 18.50 4.44 -13.92
N THR A 13 19.67 4.77 -14.48
CA THR A 13 20.01 4.49 -15.89
C THR A 13 20.25 2.98 -16.11
N LYS A 14 20.30 2.53 -17.37
CA LYS A 14 20.53 1.10 -17.70
C LYS A 14 21.77 0.52 -17.00
N LYS A 15 22.89 1.24 -17.04
CA LYS A 15 24.16 0.84 -16.39
C LYS A 15 24.08 0.85 -14.86
N GLN A 16 23.34 1.81 -14.29
CA GLN A 16 23.09 1.86 -12.86
C GLN A 16 22.21 0.70 -12.39
N LYS A 17 21.21 0.32 -13.18
CA LYS A 17 20.36 -0.85 -12.92
C LYS A 17 21.17 -2.15 -12.96
N GLU A 18 22.05 -2.31 -13.95
CA GLU A 18 22.96 -3.46 -14.06
C GLU A 18 23.82 -3.63 -12.79
N LEU A 19 24.39 -2.52 -12.30
CA LEU A 19 25.17 -2.51 -11.05
C LEU A 19 24.31 -2.88 -9.82
N LEU A 20 23.11 -2.33 -9.71
CA LEU A 20 22.18 -2.64 -8.61
C LEU A 20 21.77 -4.11 -8.62
N SER A 21 21.40 -4.65 -9.79
CA SER A 21 21.03 -6.06 -9.96
C SER A 21 22.17 -6.99 -9.59
N PHE A 22 23.40 -6.69 -10.04
CA PHE A 22 24.58 -7.47 -9.66
C PHE A 22 24.77 -7.52 -8.13
N ILE A 23 24.64 -6.37 -7.45
CA ILE A 23 24.78 -6.32 -5.98
C ILE A 23 23.68 -7.15 -5.29
N GLU A 24 22.43 -7.04 -5.76
CA GLU A 24 21.29 -7.79 -5.21
C GLU A 24 21.43 -9.31 -5.41
N GLU A 25 21.81 -9.73 -6.62
CA GLU A 25 22.07 -11.14 -6.95
C GLU A 25 23.23 -11.70 -6.12
N PHE A 26 24.31 -10.92 -5.98
CA PHE A 26 25.47 -11.34 -5.19
C PHE A 26 25.11 -11.52 -3.71
N ILE A 27 24.35 -10.59 -3.12
CA ILE A 27 23.88 -10.69 -1.73
C ILE A 27 22.98 -11.91 -1.56
N THR A 28 22.08 -12.15 -2.51
CA THR A 28 21.14 -13.28 -2.47
C THR A 28 21.88 -14.63 -2.56
N ALA A 29 22.92 -14.71 -3.40
CA ALA A 29 23.68 -15.93 -3.59
C ALA A 29 24.67 -16.22 -2.46
N ASN A 30 25.30 -15.20 -1.89
CA ASN A 30 26.42 -15.37 -0.96
C ASN A 30 26.07 -15.04 0.50
N GLY A 31 24.96 -14.36 0.76
CA GLY A 31 24.56 -13.90 2.09
C GLY A 31 25.35 -12.70 2.62
N TYR A 32 26.21 -12.08 1.80
CA TYR A 32 26.97 -10.87 2.14
C TYR A 32 27.13 -9.95 0.93
N SER A 33 27.37 -8.65 1.19
CA SER A 33 27.54 -7.67 0.11
C SER A 33 28.89 -7.81 -0.61
N PRO A 34 28.95 -7.62 -1.94
CA PRO A 34 30.19 -7.71 -2.69
C PRO A 34 31.16 -6.57 -2.37
N SER A 35 32.44 -6.87 -2.44
CA SER A 35 33.53 -5.89 -2.44
C SER A 35 33.66 -5.19 -3.80
N TYR A 36 34.34 -4.05 -3.84
CA TYR A 36 34.56 -3.33 -5.11
C TYR A 36 35.35 -4.16 -6.14
N ARG A 37 36.22 -5.08 -5.71
CA ARG A 37 36.94 -5.99 -6.62
C ARG A 37 36.01 -7.05 -7.20
N GLU A 38 35.05 -7.56 -6.43
CA GLU A 38 34.05 -8.51 -6.92
C GLU A 38 33.10 -7.83 -7.91
N ILE A 39 32.65 -6.60 -7.61
CA ILE A 39 31.86 -5.79 -8.55
C ILE A 39 32.64 -5.51 -9.84
N MET A 40 33.92 -5.15 -9.72
CA MET A 40 34.78 -4.90 -10.88
C MET A 40 34.87 -6.12 -11.79
N LYS A 41 35.10 -7.31 -11.22
CA LYS A 41 35.18 -8.56 -11.97
C LYS A 41 33.83 -8.97 -12.57
N GLY A 42 32.75 -8.86 -11.79
CA GLY A 42 31.41 -9.28 -12.22
C GLY A 42 30.83 -8.43 -13.34
N LEU A 43 31.15 -7.13 -13.37
CA LEU A 43 30.63 -6.19 -14.37
C LEU A 43 31.70 -5.73 -15.37
N GLN A 44 32.89 -6.34 -15.35
CA GLN A 44 34.01 -6.07 -16.25
C GLN A 44 34.43 -4.59 -16.29
N TYR A 45 34.42 -3.92 -15.14
CA TYR A 45 34.95 -2.56 -15.04
C TYR A 45 36.47 -2.55 -15.13
N THR A 46 37.01 -1.50 -15.76
CA THR A 46 38.46 -1.35 -15.97
C THR A 46 39.25 -1.08 -14.68
N SER A 47 38.60 -0.54 -13.63
CA SER A 47 39.27 -0.24 -12.37
C SER A 47 38.34 -0.24 -11.17
N VAL A 48 38.92 -0.45 -9.99
CA VAL A 48 38.24 -0.30 -8.69
C VAL A 48 37.78 1.14 -8.45
N ALA A 49 38.50 2.13 -8.97
CA ALA A 49 38.13 3.55 -8.86
C ALA A 49 36.83 3.85 -9.62
N THR A 50 36.66 3.26 -10.80
CA THR A 50 35.42 3.36 -11.60
C THR A 50 34.23 2.79 -10.84
N VAL A 51 34.41 1.62 -10.19
CA VAL A 51 33.37 1.03 -9.34
C VAL A 51 33.01 1.95 -8.17
N ALA A 52 34.02 2.48 -7.47
CA ALA A 52 33.81 3.39 -6.34
C ALA A 52 33.00 4.63 -6.76
N LEU A 53 33.29 5.20 -7.93
CA LEU A 53 32.54 6.32 -8.49
C LEU A 53 31.06 5.95 -8.73
N HIS A 54 30.80 4.82 -9.37
CA HIS A 54 29.42 4.38 -9.66
C HIS A 54 28.63 4.08 -8.39
N VAL A 55 29.25 3.41 -7.41
CA VAL A 55 28.64 3.12 -6.11
C VAL A 55 28.31 4.42 -5.37
N ASN A 56 29.26 5.38 -5.30
CA ASN A 56 29.03 6.67 -4.65
C ASN A 56 27.89 7.46 -5.33
N ASN A 57 27.79 7.40 -6.66
CA ASN A 57 26.70 8.04 -7.40
C ASN A 57 25.34 7.40 -7.09
N LEU A 58 25.28 6.07 -6.94
CA LEU A 58 24.06 5.38 -6.52
C LEU A 58 23.67 5.70 -5.07
N VAL A 59 24.65 5.86 -4.17
CA VAL A 59 24.42 6.29 -2.78
C VAL A 59 23.85 7.71 -2.76
N LYS A 60 24.46 8.65 -3.48
CA LYS A 60 23.95 10.03 -3.59
C LYS A 60 22.53 10.12 -4.14
N ARG A 61 22.13 9.15 -4.97
CA ARG A 61 20.81 9.06 -5.59
C ARG A 61 19.79 8.27 -4.76
N GLY A 62 20.19 7.74 -3.61
CA GLY A 62 19.30 7.00 -2.70
C GLY A 62 18.98 5.58 -3.15
N HIS A 63 19.78 4.96 -4.03
CA HIS A 63 19.61 3.56 -4.45
C HIS A 63 20.45 2.58 -3.64
N LEU A 64 21.56 3.04 -3.06
CA LEU A 64 22.44 2.25 -2.22
C LEU A 64 22.62 2.96 -0.89
N GLN A 65 22.76 2.18 0.18
CA GLN A 65 23.17 2.68 1.49
C GLN A 65 24.44 1.94 1.93
N LYS A 66 25.34 2.67 2.59
CA LYS A 66 26.59 2.12 3.11
C LYS A 66 26.54 2.12 4.64
N ARG A 67 26.41 0.96 5.27
CA ARG A 67 26.43 0.83 6.75
C ARG A 67 27.86 0.63 7.28
N ASN A 68 28.43 1.67 7.89
CA ASN A 68 29.78 1.68 8.48
C ASN A 68 30.94 1.54 7.47
N ARG A 69 32.16 1.91 7.91
CA ARG A 69 33.39 2.02 7.10
C ARG A 69 33.97 0.68 6.59
N SER A 70 33.18 -0.39 6.53
CA SER A 70 33.63 -1.71 6.04
C SER A 70 33.45 -1.84 4.52
N ALA A 71 34.28 -2.66 3.87
CA ALA A 71 34.18 -3.00 2.46
C ALA A 71 32.91 -3.82 2.11
N ARG A 72 32.26 -4.42 3.11
CA ARG A 72 31.07 -5.28 2.96
C ARG A 72 29.82 -4.67 3.63
N SER A 73 29.54 -3.43 3.30
CA SER A 73 28.48 -2.63 3.94
C SER A 73 27.41 -2.14 2.97
N LEU A 74 27.41 -2.63 1.73
CA LEU A 74 26.50 -2.16 0.70
C LEU A 74 25.13 -2.84 0.85
N GLU A 75 24.10 -2.02 1.01
CA GLU A 75 22.71 -2.43 1.04
C GLU A 75 21.97 -1.77 -0.12
N VAL A 76 21.22 -2.56 -0.89
CA VAL A 76 20.35 -2.03 -1.94
C VAL A 76 19.11 -1.45 -1.28
N VAL A 77 18.94 -0.13 -1.38
CA VAL A 77 17.73 0.54 -0.94
C VAL A 77 16.68 0.20 -1.98
N LYS A 78 15.85 -0.81 -1.67
CA LYS A 78 14.65 -1.05 -2.45
C LYS A 78 13.82 0.21 -2.30
N PRO A 79 13.50 0.93 -3.39
CA PRO A 79 12.40 1.87 -3.29
C PRO A 79 11.26 1.04 -2.71
N GLN A 80 10.56 1.58 -1.72
CA GLN A 80 9.21 1.12 -1.45
C GLN A 80 8.46 1.38 -2.75
N ILE A 81 8.55 0.43 -3.68
CA ILE A 81 7.49 0.16 -4.62
C ILE A 81 6.38 -0.17 -3.65
N LEU A 82 5.59 0.85 -3.30
CA LEU A 82 4.17 0.65 -3.05
C LEU A 82 3.77 -0.25 -4.19
N ALA A 83 3.72 -1.54 -3.89
CA ALA A 83 3.56 -2.59 -4.88
C ALA A 83 2.48 -2.06 -5.79
N GLU A 84 2.83 -1.82 -7.06
CA GLU A 84 1.84 -1.52 -8.10
C GLU A 84 0.77 -2.55 -7.84
N ALA A 85 -0.39 -2.05 -7.38
CA ALA A 85 -1.34 -2.87 -6.65
C ALA A 85 -1.74 -4.01 -7.57
N LYS A 86 -1.06 -5.14 -7.37
CA LYS A 86 -1.42 -6.46 -7.77
C LYS A 86 -2.90 -6.53 -7.45
N VAL A 87 -3.73 -6.53 -8.49
CA VAL A 87 -5.19 -6.56 -8.43
C VAL A 87 -5.56 -7.35 -7.17
N ILE A 88 -5.95 -6.61 -6.13
CA ILE A 88 -6.19 -7.20 -4.81
C ILE A 88 -7.33 -8.19 -5.06
N PRO A 89 -7.22 -9.45 -4.58
CA PRO A 89 -8.34 -10.36 -4.68
C PRO A 89 -9.56 -9.66 -4.09
N LYS A 90 -10.69 -9.83 -4.77
CA LYS A 90 -12.00 -9.18 -4.58
C LYS A 90 -12.66 -9.46 -3.20
N GLN A 91 -11.88 -9.82 -2.19
CA GLN A 91 -12.31 -10.37 -0.92
C GLN A 91 -11.66 -9.59 0.22
N LEU A 92 -12.50 -8.98 1.06
CA LEU A 92 -12.09 -8.38 2.32
C LEU A 92 -11.46 -9.42 3.23
N LYS A 93 -10.45 -9.01 4.00
CA LYS A 93 -10.02 -9.80 5.15
C LYS A 93 -11.08 -9.69 6.25
N ASP A 94 -11.26 -10.73 7.06
CA ASP A 94 -12.27 -10.78 8.12
C ASP A 94 -12.23 -9.57 9.07
N SER A 95 -11.04 -9.10 9.44
CA SER A 95 -10.88 -7.92 10.29
C SER A 95 -11.35 -6.62 9.63
N GLU A 96 -11.19 -6.50 8.31
CA GLU A 96 -11.61 -5.35 7.52
C GLU A 96 -13.13 -5.38 7.28
N GLU A 97 -13.69 -6.57 7.06
CA GLU A 97 -15.15 -6.79 6.98
C GLU A 97 -15.83 -6.42 8.28
N LYS A 98 -15.33 -6.90 9.42
CA LYS A 98 -15.90 -6.57 10.73
C LYS A 98 -15.93 -5.07 10.99
N TRP A 99 -14.82 -4.37 10.72
CA TRP A 99 -14.74 -2.92 10.88
C TRP A 99 -15.72 -2.17 9.95
N LEU A 100 -15.86 -2.60 8.69
CA LEU A 100 -16.81 -2.00 7.74
C LEU A 100 -18.26 -2.23 8.16
N VAL A 101 -18.59 -3.43 8.62
CA VAL A 101 -19.93 -3.76 9.13
C VAL A 101 -20.27 -2.93 10.36
N GLU A 102 -19.34 -2.78 11.29
CA GLU A 102 -19.51 -1.90 12.46
C GLU A 102 -19.76 -0.44 12.05
N LYS A 103 -19.05 0.06 11.03
CA LYS A 103 -19.28 1.40 10.51
C LYS A 103 -20.65 1.57 9.86
N VAL A 104 -21.07 0.63 9.03
CA VAL A 104 -22.41 0.66 8.41
C VAL A 104 -23.50 0.59 9.48
N GLU A 105 -23.31 -0.23 10.52
CA GLU A 105 -24.22 -0.29 11.67
C GLU A 105 -24.35 1.06 12.38
N MET A 106 -23.28 1.84 12.52
CA MET A 106 -23.35 3.19 13.07
C MET A 106 -24.25 4.11 12.23
N TYR A 107 -24.09 4.11 10.90
CA TYR A 107 -24.94 4.91 10.00
C TYR A 107 -26.42 4.50 10.08
N PHE A 108 -26.71 3.21 10.20
CA PHE A 108 -28.09 2.74 10.40
C PHE A 108 -28.68 3.24 11.73
N LYS A 109 -27.90 3.21 12.82
CA LYS A 109 -28.34 3.72 14.13
C LYS A 109 -28.63 5.21 14.09
N GLU A 110 -27.77 5.99 13.43
CA GLU A 110 -27.98 7.43 13.27
C GLU A 110 -29.28 7.73 12.52
N ALA A 111 -29.53 7.03 11.40
CA ALA A 111 -30.77 7.16 10.63
C ALA A 111 -32.03 6.71 11.39
N GLU A 112 -31.90 5.73 12.30
CA GLU A 112 -33.01 5.25 13.13
C GLU A 112 -33.37 6.19 14.30
N ILE A 113 -32.37 6.89 14.84
CA ILE A 113 -32.53 7.83 15.96
C ILE A 113 -33.08 9.17 15.46
N ALA A 114 -32.84 9.51 14.19
CA ALA A 114 -33.32 10.74 13.60
C ALA A 114 -34.86 10.84 13.68
N PRO A 115 -35.43 12.00 14.06
CA PRO A 115 -36.88 12.19 14.22
C PRO A 115 -37.67 12.04 12.91
N GLY A 116 -36.97 12.05 11.77
CA GLY A 116 -37.48 11.65 10.47
C GLY A 116 -36.33 11.15 9.61
N VAL A 117 -36.58 10.08 8.84
CA VAL A 117 -35.59 9.55 7.89
C VAL A 117 -35.58 10.45 6.66
N LEU A 118 -34.45 11.11 6.39
CA LEU A 118 -34.30 11.94 5.20
C LEU A 118 -34.02 11.05 3.97
N ASP A 119 -34.45 11.50 2.78
CA ASP A 119 -34.19 10.78 1.53
C ASP A 119 -32.68 10.58 1.28
N ASN A 120 -31.87 11.59 1.62
CA ASN A 120 -30.43 11.53 1.52
C ASN A 120 -29.81 10.44 2.42
N ASP A 121 -30.37 10.22 3.62
CA ASP A 121 -29.88 9.18 4.52
C ASP A 121 -30.18 7.79 3.94
N LEU A 122 -31.34 7.61 3.33
CA LEU A 122 -31.66 6.36 2.62
C LEU A 122 -30.74 6.11 1.44
N ASP A 123 -30.46 7.13 0.64
CA ASP A 123 -29.55 7.02 -0.51
C ASP A 123 -28.14 6.63 -0.07
N GLN A 124 -27.64 7.23 1.01
CA GLN A 124 -26.35 6.84 1.59
C GLN A 124 -26.35 5.39 2.07
N LEU A 125 -27.39 4.95 2.78
CA LEU A 125 -27.52 3.55 3.22
C LEU A 125 -27.62 2.57 2.04
N TYR A 126 -28.29 2.95 0.95
CA TYR A 126 -28.33 2.17 -0.29
C TYR A 126 -26.93 1.99 -0.91
N VAL A 127 -26.14 3.06 -0.97
CA VAL A 127 -24.77 3.02 -1.50
C VAL A 127 -23.89 2.12 -0.62
N LEU A 128 -23.99 2.24 0.71
CA LEU A 128 -23.22 1.41 1.64
C LEU A 128 -23.55 -0.08 1.50
N ILE A 129 -24.83 -0.44 1.37
CA ILE A 129 -25.24 -1.83 1.12
C ILE A 129 -24.73 -2.33 -0.23
N GLY A 130 -24.79 -1.49 -1.27
CA GLY A 130 -24.25 -1.81 -2.59
C GLY A 130 -22.75 -2.09 -2.56
N ALA A 131 -22.00 -1.24 -1.85
CA ALA A 131 -20.56 -1.41 -1.64
C ALA A 131 -20.25 -2.74 -0.92
N LEU A 132 -20.97 -3.08 0.15
CA LEU A 132 -20.78 -4.35 0.86
C LEU A 132 -20.98 -5.57 -0.06
N LYS A 133 -21.97 -5.55 -0.96
CA LYS A 133 -22.17 -6.63 -1.94
C LYS A 133 -21.01 -6.77 -2.92
N VAL A 134 -20.51 -5.64 -3.44
CA VAL A 134 -19.38 -5.62 -4.39
C VAL A 134 -18.10 -6.13 -3.73
N LEU A 135 -17.93 -5.82 -2.45
CA LEU A 135 -16.79 -6.21 -1.61
C LEU A 135 -16.84 -7.66 -1.10
N GLY A 136 -17.92 -8.40 -1.39
CA GLY A 136 -18.05 -9.82 -1.03
C GLY A 136 -18.70 -10.09 0.33
N ALA A 137 -19.01 -9.05 1.12
CA ALA A 137 -19.69 -9.13 2.43
C ALA A 137 -21.21 -9.35 2.26
N THR A 138 -21.60 -10.39 1.51
CA THR A 138 -22.98 -10.62 1.09
C THR A 138 -23.93 -10.92 2.25
N GLY A 139 -23.45 -11.62 3.29
CA GLY A 139 -24.22 -11.90 4.50
C GLY A 139 -24.63 -10.63 5.24
N ALA A 140 -23.66 -9.75 5.51
CA ALA A 140 -23.91 -8.46 6.14
C ALA A 140 -24.81 -7.57 5.27
N ALA A 141 -24.55 -7.50 3.96
CA ALA A 141 -25.35 -6.69 3.05
C ALA A 141 -26.83 -7.10 3.03
N ASN A 142 -27.13 -8.40 3.07
CA ASN A 142 -28.50 -8.90 3.10
C ASN A 142 -29.20 -8.58 4.42
N ALA A 143 -28.49 -8.66 5.55
CA ALA A 143 -29.02 -8.27 6.86
C ALA A 143 -29.43 -6.79 6.88
N PHE A 144 -28.56 -5.90 6.37
CA PHE A 144 -28.86 -4.47 6.29
C PHE A 144 -29.95 -4.12 5.27
N ALA A 145 -30.05 -4.84 4.15
CA ALA A 145 -31.10 -4.62 3.15
C ALA A 145 -32.52 -4.83 3.72
N ALA A 146 -32.69 -5.82 4.60
CA ALA A 146 -33.96 -6.04 5.29
C ALA A 146 -34.31 -4.85 6.21
N ARG A 147 -33.31 -4.32 6.93
CA ARG A 147 -33.45 -3.16 7.81
C ARG A 147 -33.78 -1.88 7.05
N LEU A 148 -33.14 -1.66 5.90
CA LEU A 148 -33.43 -0.53 5.01
C LEU A 148 -34.88 -0.53 4.52
N SER A 149 -35.44 -1.71 4.19
CA SER A 149 -36.85 -1.85 3.80
C SER A 149 -37.80 -1.41 4.92
N GLN A 150 -37.46 -1.70 6.18
CA GLN A 150 -38.24 -1.28 7.35
C GLN A 150 -38.17 0.24 7.56
N LEU A 151 -36.97 0.83 7.41
CA LEU A 151 -36.78 2.28 7.47
C LEU A 151 -37.59 3.02 6.39
N LYS A 152 -37.57 2.52 5.16
CA LYS A 152 -38.37 3.07 4.06
C LYS A 152 -39.86 3.04 4.37
N LYS A 153 -40.38 1.92 4.91
CA LYS A 153 -41.78 1.82 5.33
C LYS A 153 -42.15 2.81 6.43
N LYS A 154 -41.27 3.02 7.42
CA LYS A 154 -41.45 4.02 8.48
C LYS A 154 -41.49 5.44 7.90
N GLN A 155 -40.58 5.76 6.98
CA GLN A 155 -40.56 7.07 6.31
C GLN A 155 -41.86 7.33 5.54
N THR A 156 -42.32 6.37 4.73
CA THR A 156 -43.59 6.46 3.99
C THR A 156 -44.78 6.61 4.95
N SER A 157 -44.81 5.87 6.06
CA SER A 157 -45.87 6.00 7.07
C SER A 157 -45.87 7.37 7.76
N ASN A 158 -44.70 7.96 8.02
CA ASN A 158 -44.58 9.29 8.64
C ASN A 158 -44.96 10.41 7.66
N GLN A 159 -44.70 10.22 6.36
CA GLN A 159 -45.09 11.15 5.29
C GLN A 159 -46.61 11.28 5.10
N TYR A 160 -47.41 10.30 5.55
CA TYR A 160 -48.88 10.35 5.48
C TYR A 160 -49.54 10.75 6.82
N LEU A 161 -48.76 10.99 7.88
CA LEU A 161 -49.24 11.35 9.22
C LEU A 161 -48.91 12.80 9.63
N ALA A 162 -48.29 13.59 8.75
CA ALA A 162 -48.00 15.01 8.91
C ALA A 162 -48.83 15.84 7.92
#